data_AF-A0A4Q3A0W0-F1
#
_entry.id   AF-A0A4Q3A0W0-F1
#
_cell.length_a   1.000
_cell.length_b   1.000
_cell.length_c   1.000
_cell.angle_alpha   90.00
_cell.angle_beta   90.00
_cell.angle_gamma   90.00
#
_symmetry.space_group_name_H-M   'P 1'
#
loop_
_entity.id
_entity.type
_entity.pdbx_description
1 polymer ?
#
loop_
_entity_poly.entity_id
_entity_poly.type
_entity_poly.pdbx_seq_one_letter_code
_entity_poly.pdbx_strand_id
1 'polypeptide(L)'
;MRPDLADVRLADRVFAPHYAAPMPRDLARPIALRVTAKRDSEVLTDLSAGARFEVLELSGTNAWGVAPEAGLVGYIDADALAPPAA
;
A
#
# COMPACT_ATOMS: atom_id res chain seq x y z
N MET A 1 -10.80 0.39 5.90
CA MET A 1 -10.05 1.06 6.98
C MET A 1 -9.50 -0.02 7.92
N ARG A 2 -8.17 -0.14 8.06
CA ARG A 2 -7.52 -0.98 9.09
C ARG A 2 -7.16 -0.02 10.25
N PRO A 3 -7.90 0.01 11.36
CA PRO A 3 -7.62 0.94 12.46
C PRO A 3 -6.37 0.53 13.27
N ASP A 4 -5.73 -0.60 12.94
CA ASP A 4 -4.68 -1.24 13.72
C ASP A 4 -3.25 -1.04 13.17
N LEU A 5 -3.08 -0.48 11.96
CA LEU A 5 -1.77 -0.36 11.31
C LEU A 5 -1.58 1.01 10.66
N ALA A 6 -0.47 1.68 10.98
CA ALA A 6 -0.10 2.97 10.40
C ALA A 6 1.40 3.00 10.06
N ASP A 7 1.79 3.90 9.14
CA ASP A 7 3.20 4.18 8.88
C ASP A 7 3.86 4.71 10.17
N VAL A 8 5.05 4.20 10.50
CA VAL A 8 5.85 4.67 11.65
C VAL A 8 6.13 6.18 11.62
N ARG A 9 6.18 6.80 10.43
CA ARG A 9 6.33 8.26 10.28
C ARG A 9 5.11 9.03 10.82
N LEU A 10 3.98 8.36 10.99
CA LEU A 10 2.77 8.90 11.60
C LEU A 10 2.65 8.57 13.10
N ALA A 11 3.65 7.94 13.73
CA ALA A 11 3.58 7.57 15.14
C ALA A 11 3.36 8.76 16.09
N ASP A 12 3.78 9.96 15.68
CA ASP A 12 3.55 11.20 16.43
C ASP A 12 2.18 11.86 16.12
N ARG A 13 1.42 11.31 15.16
CA ARG A 13 0.19 11.93 14.60
C ARG A 13 -1.05 11.04 14.67
N VAL A 14 -0.90 9.72 14.66
CA VAL A 14 -2.01 8.75 14.66
C VAL A 14 -1.62 7.54 15.50
N PHE A 15 -2.45 7.16 16.47
CA PHE A 15 -2.20 5.99 17.31
C PHE A 15 -2.58 4.70 16.57
N ALA A 16 -1.60 3.87 16.21
CA ALA A 16 -1.82 2.51 15.74
C ALA A 16 -1.10 1.50 16.66
N PRO A 17 -1.71 0.35 16.98
CA PRO A 17 -1.07 -0.70 17.78
C PRO A 17 0.16 -1.31 17.12
N HIS A 18 0.31 -1.22 15.79
CA HIS A 18 1.52 -1.64 15.08
C HIS A 18 1.96 -0.58 14.06
N TYR A 19 3.26 -0.25 14.10
CA TYR A 19 3.93 0.56 13.09
C TYR A 19 4.89 -0.32 12.29
N ALA A 20 4.80 -0.23 10.97
CA ALA A 20 5.72 -0.92 10.06
C ALA A 20 6.67 0.09 9.42
N ALA A 21 7.94 -0.29 9.27
CA ALA A 21 8.87 0.46 8.43
C ALA A 21 8.45 0.27 6.96
N PRO A 22 8.18 1.34 6.21
CA PRO A 22 7.76 1.23 4.81
C PRO A 22 8.85 0.58 3.97
N MET A 23 8.52 -0.52 3.30
CA MET A 23 9.36 -1.17 2.30
C MET A 23 9.00 -0.61 0.92
N PRO A 24 9.84 0.23 0.31
CA PRO A 24 9.50 0.84 -0.95
C PRO A 24 9.65 -0.12 -2.11
N ARG A 25 8.68 -0.09 -3.02
CA ARG A 25 8.59 -0.97 -4.19
C ARG A 25 8.07 -0.15 -5.37
N ASP A 26 8.45 -0.54 -6.58
CA ASP A 26 7.87 0.02 -7.80
C ASP A 26 6.75 -0.91 -8.29
N LEU A 27 5.76 -0.32 -8.96
CA LEU A 27 4.67 -1.08 -9.58
C LEU A 27 5.12 -1.62 -10.95
N ALA A 28 4.98 -2.92 -11.18
CA ALA A 28 5.29 -3.56 -12.46
C ALA A 28 4.25 -3.27 -13.55
N ARG A 29 3.03 -2.92 -13.16
CA ARG A 29 1.88 -2.68 -14.04
C ARG A 29 0.92 -1.68 -13.40
N PRO A 30 0.02 -1.05 -14.18
CA PRO A 30 -1.04 -0.24 -13.60
C PRO A 30 -1.95 -1.08 -12.69
N ILE A 31 -2.40 -0.47 -11.58
CA ILE A 31 -3.25 -1.14 -10.59
C ILE A 31 -4.12 -0.11 -9.87
N ALA A 32 -5.35 -0.51 -9.53
CA ALA A 32 -6.23 0.30 -8.70
C ALA A 32 -5.88 0.14 -7.20
N LEU A 33 -5.80 1.27 -6.50
CA LEU A 33 -5.71 1.34 -5.04
C LEU A 33 -7.11 1.23 -4.45
N ARG A 34 -7.31 0.34 -3.47
CA ARG A 34 -8.64 0.03 -2.90
C ARG A 34 -8.74 0.30 -1.41
N VAL A 35 -9.96 0.58 -0.96
CA VAL A 35 -10.28 0.80 0.47
C VAL A 35 -10.09 -0.46 1.32
N THR A 36 -10.35 -1.64 0.74
CA THR A 36 -10.20 -2.95 1.37
C THR A 36 -9.50 -3.95 0.44
N ALA A 37 -9.03 -5.06 0.99
CA ALA A 37 -8.35 -6.13 0.25
C ALA A 37 -9.26 -6.92 -0.72
N LYS A 38 -10.56 -6.62 -0.79
CA LYS A 38 -11.49 -7.29 -1.70
C LYS A 38 -11.36 -6.73 -3.12
N ARG A 39 -11.40 -7.59 -4.14
CA ARG A 39 -11.28 -7.16 -5.55
C ARG A 39 -12.40 -6.22 -6.01
N ASP A 40 -13.60 -6.40 -5.47
CA ASP A 40 -14.80 -5.59 -5.71
C ASP A 40 -14.92 -4.38 -4.77
N SER A 41 -13.90 -4.12 -3.94
CA SER A 41 -13.85 -2.94 -3.10
C SER A 41 -13.83 -1.65 -3.93
N GLU A 42 -14.36 -0.59 -3.34
CA GLU A 42 -14.22 0.78 -3.85
C GLU A 42 -12.76 1.10 -4.20
N VAL A 43 -12.59 1.68 -5.39
CA VAL A 43 -11.32 2.16 -5.91
C VAL A 43 -11.14 3.60 -5.51
N LEU A 44 -10.04 3.88 -4.81
CA LEU A 44 -9.64 5.23 -4.40
C LEU A 44 -9.02 6.00 -5.58
N THR A 45 -8.13 5.35 -6.32
CA THR A 45 -7.46 5.89 -7.51
C THR A 45 -6.80 4.76 -8.29
N ASP A 46 -6.47 5.00 -9.55
CA ASP A 46 -5.54 4.18 -10.31
C ASP A 46 -4.10 4.67 -10.15
N LEU A 47 -3.16 3.73 -10.08
CA LEU A 47 -1.73 3.96 -10.00
C LEU A 47 -1.06 3.48 -11.29
N SER A 48 -0.06 4.21 -11.75
CA SER A 48 0.67 3.91 -12.99
C SER A 48 1.75 2.85 -12.77
N ALA A 49 2.12 2.13 -13.84
CA ALA A 49 3.34 1.32 -13.82
C ALA A 49 4.57 2.21 -13.58
N GLY A 50 5.54 1.70 -12.82
CA GLY A 50 6.72 2.44 -12.40
C GLY A 50 6.49 3.40 -11.23
N ALA A 51 5.23 3.68 -10.85
CA ALA A 51 4.95 4.51 -9.69
C ALA A 51 5.41 3.80 -8.41
N ARG A 52 5.81 4.60 -7.42
CA ARG A 52 6.29 4.08 -6.15
C ARG A 52 5.14 3.71 -5.21
N PHE A 53 5.25 2.58 -4.55
CA PHE A 53 4.36 2.12 -3.51
C PHE A 53 5.17 1.67 -2.29
N GLU A 54 4.86 2.22 -1.13
CA GLU A 54 5.54 1.91 0.13
C GLU A 54 4.74 0.85 0.88
N VAL A 55 5.16 -0.41 0.77
CA VAL A 55 4.49 -1.56 1.38
C VAL A 55 4.72 -1.55 2.89
N LEU A 56 3.63 -1.60 3.64
CA LEU A 56 3.63 -1.71 5.10
C LEU A 56 3.26 -3.13 5.56
N GLU A 57 2.40 -3.82 4.79
CA GLU A 57 1.98 -5.19 5.09
C GLU A 57 1.82 -5.99 3.80
N LEU A 58 2.30 -7.24 3.79
CA LEU A 58 1.97 -8.26 2.80
C LEU A 58 1.14 -9.34 3.47
N SER A 59 -0.06 -9.60 2.96
CA SER A 59 -0.96 -10.61 3.51
C SER A 59 -1.69 -11.35 2.40
N GLY A 60 -1.35 -12.64 2.26
CA GLY A 60 -1.82 -13.47 1.16
C GLY A 60 -1.44 -12.88 -0.19
N THR A 61 -2.45 -12.52 -1.00
CA THR A 61 -2.28 -11.95 -2.34
C THR A 61 -2.33 -10.42 -2.36
N ASN A 62 -2.43 -9.77 -1.20
CA ASN A 62 -2.62 -8.33 -1.10
C ASN A 62 -1.42 -7.65 -0.43
N ALA A 63 -1.12 -6.45 -0.90
CA ALA A 63 -0.23 -5.52 -0.22
C ALA A 63 -1.05 -4.34 0.29
N TRP A 64 -0.77 -3.92 1.53
CA TRP A 64 -1.29 -2.67 2.07
C TRP A 64 -0.13 -1.70 2.29
N GLY A 65 -0.34 -0.44 1.96
CA GLY A 65 0.74 0.53 1.97
C GLY A 65 0.32 1.92 1.56
N VAL A 66 1.33 2.77 1.37
CA VAL A 66 1.19 4.17 0.97
C VAL A 66 1.50 4.28 -0.53
N ALA A 67 0.68 5.04 -1.25
CA ALA A 67 0.96 5.53 -2.60
C ALA A 67 1.37 7.01 -2.49
N PRO A 68 2.68 7.33 -2.42
CA PRO A 68 3.14 8.69 -2.09
C PRO A 68 2.73 9.73 -3.13
N GLU A 69 2.76 9.35 -4.41
CA GLU A 69 2.35 10.23 -5.52
C GLU A 69 0.87 10.63 -5.44
N ALA A 70 0.02 9.76 -4.92
CA ALA A 70 -1.41 10.03 -4.70
C ALA A 70 -1.69 10.63 -3.31
N GLY A 71 -0.75 10.56 -2.37
CA GLY A 71 -0.96 10.94 -0.97
C GLY A 71 -1.98 10.07 -0.25
N LEU A 72 -2.16 8.81 -0.68
CA LEU A 72 -3.21 7.90 -0.21
C LEU A 72 -2.63 6.62 0.38
N VAL A 73 -3.43 5.95 1.21
CA VAL A 73 -3.16 4.60 1.72
C VAL A 73 -4.25 3.64 1.28
N GLY A 74 -3.90 2.39 1.01
CA GLY A 74 -4.87 1.41 0.57
C GLY A 74 -4.26 0.06 0.20
N TYR A 75 -5.10 -0.78 -0.38
CA TYR A 75 -4.75 -2.12 -0.82
C TYR A 75 -4.51 -2.17 -2.32
N ILE A 76 -3.51 -2.95 -2.72
CA ILE A 76 -3.27 -3.38 -4.09
C ILE A 76 -3.08 -4.91 -4.12
N ASP A 77 -3.23 -5.51 -5.30
CA ASP A 77 -2.78 -6.89 -5.52
C ASP A 77 -1.24 -6.92 -5.39
N ALA A 78 -0.70 -7.81 -4.55
CA ALA A 78 0.73 -7.91 -4.31
C ALA A 78 1.52 -8.33 -5.56
N ASP A 79 0.87 -9.00 -6.51
CA ASP A 79 1.46 -9.37 -7.80
C ASP A 79 1.71 -8.18 -8.74
N ALA A 80 1.21 -6.99 -8.40
CA ALA A 80 1.48 -5.76 -9.13
C ALA A 80 2.83 -5.14 -8.75
N LEU A 81 3.48 -5.62 -7.68
CA LEU A 81 4.80 -5.15 -7.26
C LEU A 81 5.88 -5.73 -8.18
N ALA A 82 6.79 -4.88 -8.69
CA ALA A 82 7.99 -5.32 -9.39
C ALA A 82 8.84 -6.23 -8.49
N PRO A 83 9.73 -7.12 -8.97
CA PRO A 83 10.61 -7.90 -8.10
C PRO A 83 11.44 -7.00 -7.15
N PRO A 84 11.89 -7.50 -5.98
CA PRO A 84 12.84 -6.75 -5.16
C PRO A 84 14.08 -6.43 -5.99
N ALA A 85 14.65 -5.24 -5.82
CA ALA A 85 15.97 -4.95 -6.38
C ALA A 85 16.99 -5.93 -5.77
N ALA A 86 17.80 -6.56 -6.62
CA ALA A 86 18.84 -7.51 -6.22
C ALA A 86 20.02 -6.81 -5.53
#